data_AF-A0A366MFZ8-F1
#
_entry.id   AF-A0A366MFZ8-F1
#
_cell.length_a   1.000
_cell.length_b   1.000
_cell.length_c   1.000
_cell.angle_alpha   90.00
_cell.angle_beta   90.00
_cell.angle_gamma   90.00
#
_symmetry.space_group_name_H-M   'P 1'
#
loop_
_entity.id
_entity.type
_entity.pdbx_description
1 polymer ?
#
loop_
_entity_poly.entity_id
_entity_poly.type
_entity_poly.pdbx_seq_one_letter_code
_entity_poly.pdbx_strand_id
1 'polypeptide(L)'
;MDITYRDELWDIMVGNDDEKVRLQNLVKSCLLEINEIKMELMNLEKEKNLLENDERIEKLEKIKKEKEKEVSELKFNLKNLEDSLNDKYNVIKNQELKIEELGNFKDSFDDIKTALEQDLKQHNDKLKSALSAISEKDKKIKSLVSDIESYKEKVSDLENNLASKDNLLKLQREIDAKDSEIKALKDSSVDKYALKSLKKEIEGKEKRITELEDVQTSFEEVKSSFEDKISDKDKRINELEQIQNSFEDIRKSLEKDIEKHRAKEIEEINSKLKSALDKVTEKDSAIKSLTTELEENKREISRIKDINVFKTDYDALKEEIKVKEMKIQRLEEIKGLFSDLDKCYKNEGSQAGNIVDDSNTSKPIISANNNNNSNNKEIKKLKKDLKSCRSANKELESIKDNYRRLTSSPKKDLTSFQSQIYYLILDKPMNFQEIHSYIRKIAFKDISYKNIINIIRGLERKGYLEMEDPKNPQDTNWIKTKKK
;
A
#
# COMPACT_ATOMS: atom_id res chain seq x y z
N MET A 1 151.87 -155.93 48.93
CA MET A 1 151.68 -154.92 47.89
C MET A 1 150.85 -153.82 48.52
N ASP A 2 151.50 -152.67 48.70
CA ASP A 2 151.02 -151.31 48.40
C ASP A 2 149.57 -150.99 48.83
N ILE A 3 149.34 -150.12 49.82
CA ILE A 3 149.67 -148.68 49.85
C ILE A 3 148.98 -147.93 48.70
N THR A 4 147.81 -147.37 48.98
CA THR A 4 147.42 -145.97 48.67
C THR A 4 146.01 -145.67 49.24
N TYR A 5 145.81 -144.47 49.82
CA TYR A 5 144.58 -143.66 49.86
C TYR A 5 143.22 -144.42 49.97
N ARG A 6 142.44 -144.45 51.06
CA ARG A 6 142.42 -143.85 52.42
C ARG A 6 142.15 -142.34 52.60
N ASP A 7 142.25 -141.49 51.57
CA ASP A 7 142.12 -140.03 51.79
C ASP A 7 140.75 -139.45 51.37
N GLU A 8 140.07 -140.01 50.37
CA GLU A 8 138.76 -139.49 49.87
C GLU A 8 137.61 -139.53 50.89
N LEU A 9 137.78 -140.28 51.99
CA LEU A 9 136.80 -140.34 53.09
C LEU A 9 137.07 -139.34 54.24
N TRP A 10 138.17 -138.59 54.20
CA TRP A 10 138.45 -137.54 55.20
C TRP A 10 137.97 -136.16 54.76
N ASP A 11 138.03 -135.80 53.48
CA ASP A 11 137.51 -134.50 53.01
C ASP A 11 136.00 -134.34 53.21
N ILE A 12 135.22 -135.42 53.08
CA ILE A 12 133.78 -135.44 53.43
C ILE A 12 133.54 -135.26 54.94
N MET A 13 134.56 -135.45 55.78
CA MET A 13 134.51 -135.26 57.23
C MET A 13 135.09 -133.92 57.70
N VAL A 14 135.89 -133.23 56.88
CA VAL A 14 136.47 -131.91 57.17
C VAL A 14 135.71 -130.78 56.46
N GLY A 15 135.33 -130.95 55.18
CA GLY A 15 134.47 -129.98 54.47
C GLY A 15 133.09 -129.83 55.10
N ASN A 16 132.63 -130.87 55.81
CA ASN A 16 131.40 -130.87 56.62
C ASN A 16 131.44 -129.89 57.81
N ASP A 17 132.61 -129.37 58.21
CA ASP A 17 132.69 -128.26 59.18
C ASP A 17 132.73 -126.89 58.49
N ASP A 18 133.35 -126.73 57.31
CA ASP A 18 133.41 -125.43 56.62
C ASP A 18 132.03 -125.05 56.00
N GLU A 19 131.34 -125.98 55.35
CA GLU A 19 129.97 -125.74 54.86
C GLU A 19 128.98 -125.54 56.01
N LYS A 20 129.15 -126.27 57.12
CA LYS A 20 128.41 -126.09 58.38
C LYS A 20 128.71 -124.74 59.04
N VAL A 21 129.94 -124.22 58.96
CA VAL A 21 130.27 -122.85 59.40
C VAL A 21 129.64 -121.80 58.48
N ARG A 22 129.62 -122.01 57.15
CA ARG A 22 128.90 -121.13 56.22
C ARG A 22 127.40 -121.13 56.48
N LEU A 23 126.79 -122.30 56.67
CA LEU A 23 125.38 -122.44 57.02
C LEU A 23 125.08 -121.84 58.41
N GLN A 24 125.94 -122.05 59.41
CA GLN A 24 125.80 -121.39 60.71
C GLN A 24 125.91 -119.87 60.61
N ASN A 25 126.79 -119.34 59.75
CA ASN A 25 126.94 -117.90 59.56
C ASN A 25 125.78 -117.30 58.74
N LEU A 26 125.25 -118.01 57.73
CA LEU A 26 124.03 -117.63 57.03
C LEU A 26 122.81 -117.68 57.97
N VAL A 27 122.66 -118.75 58.76
CA VAL A 27 121.60 -118.86 59.78
C VAL A 27 121.74 -117.77 60.85
N LYS A 28 122.95 -117.42 61.29
CA LYS A 28 123.18 -116.23 62.14
C LYS A 28 122.78 -114.94 61.43
N SER A 29 123.12 -114.77 60.14
CA SER A 29 122.75 -113.58 59.36
C SER A 29 121.24 -113.44 59.24
N CYS A 30 120.54 -114.49 58.82
CA CYS A 30 119.08 -114.50 58.74
C CYS A 30 118.43 -114.38 60.13
N LEU A 31 119.03 -114.91 61.20
CA LEU A 31 118.54 -114.68 62.58
C LEU A 31 118.76 -113.23 63.03
N LEU A 32 119.84 -112.58 62.63
CA LEU A 32 120.07 -111.15 62.89
C LEU A 32 119.06 -110.31 62.13
N GLU A 33 118.90 -110.54 60.83
CA GLU A 33 117.95 -109.86 59.94
C GLU A 33 116.49 -110.08 60.36
N ILE A 34 116.10 -111.30 60.77
CA ILE A 34 114.79 -111.60 61.36
C ILE A 34 114.62 -110.88 62.71
N ASN A 35 115.67 -110.78 63.54
CA ASN A 35 115.59 -110.02 64.79
C ASN A 35 115.52 -108.50 64.54
N GLU A 36 116.17 -108.00 63.49
CA GLU A 36 116.16 -106.59 63.08
C GLU A 36 114.79 -106.20 62.53
N ILE A 37 114.24 -106.96 61.57
CA ILE A 37 112.86 -106.82 61.08
C ILE A 37 111.84 -106.96 62.22
N LYS A 38 112.07 -107.88 63.18
CA LYS A 38 111.21 -108.03 64.37
C LYS A 38 111.31 -106.83 65.31
N MET A 39 112.48 -106.20 65.43
CA MET A 39 112.65 -104.96 66.20
C MET A 39 112.01 -103.77 65.48
N GLU A 40 112.13 -103.66 64.15
CA GLU A 40 111.42 -102.66 63.34
C GLU A 40 109.90 -102.83 63.47
N LEU A 41 109.37 -104.04 63.26
CA LEU A 41 107.94 -104.34 63.49
C LEU A 41 107.52 -104.02 64.92
N MET A 42 108.32 -104.37 65.94
CA MET A 42 108.01 -104.01 67.33
C MET A 42 108.05 -102.50 67.58
N ASN A 43 108.84 -101.74 66.82
CA ASN A 43 108.90 -100.27 66.94
C ASN A 43 107.77 -99.59 66.17
N LEU A 44 107.42 -100.07 64.98
CA LEU A 44 106.24 -99.63 64.22
C LEU A 44 104.94 -99.97 64.95
N GLU A 45 104.86 -101.13 65.61
CA GLU A 45 103.73 -101.50 66.47
C GLU A 45 103.65 -100.57 67.70
N LYS A 46 104.77 -100.22 68.33
CA LYS A 46 104.79 -99.19 69.40
C LYS A 46 104.34 -97.82 68.88
N GLU A 47 104.86 -97.37 67.74
CA GLU A 47 104.53 -96.07 67.16
C GLU A 47 103.05 -95.99 66.73
N LYS A 48 102.54 -97.04 66.09
CA LYS A 48 101.11 -97.22 65.81
C LYS A 48 100.29 -97.15 67.10
N ASN A 49 100.66 -97.89 68.14
CA ASN A 49 99.93 -97.86 69.42
C ASN A 49 100.06 -96.50 70.14
N LEU A 50 101.16 -95.77 69.97
CA LEU A 50 101.34 -94.40 70.49
C LEU A 50 100.49 -93.36 69.74
N LEU A 51 100.20 -93.58 68.46
CA LEU A 51 99.33 -92.72 67.64
C LEU A 51 97.84 -93.09 67.82
N GLU A 52 97.51 -94.37 67.80
CA GLU A 52 96.15 -94.91 67.99
C GLU A 52 95.63 -94.67 69.42
N ASN A 53 96.54 -94.54 70.39
CA ASN A 53 96.26 -94.07 71.75
C ASN A 53 96.85 -92.67 72.03
N ASP A 54 97.11 -91.83 71.01
CA ASP A 54 97.51 -90.44 71.29
C ASP A 54 96.32 -89.70 71.90
N GLU A 55 96.41 -89.41 73.20
CA GLU A 55 95.41 -88.64 73.92
C GLU A 55 95.08 -87.30 73.23
N ARG A 56 96.00 -86.73 72.44
CA ARG A 56 95.75 -85.51 71.66
C ARG A 56 94.75 -85.75 70.54
N ILE A 57 94.80 -86.90 69.87
CA ILE A 57 93.86 -87.26 68.80
C ILE A 57 92.47 -87.48 69.40
N GLU A 58 92.34 -88.20 70.52
CA GLU A 58 91.05 -88.36 71.20
C GLU A 58 90.46 -87.02 71.67
N LYS A 59 91.30 -86.15 72.26
CA LYS A 59 90.90 -84.79 72.67
C LYS A 59 90.47 -83.94 71.46
N LEU A 60 91.17 -84.03 70.33
CA LEU A 60 90.81 -83.32 69.10
C LEU A 60 89.52 -83.87 68.47
N GLU A 61 89.28 -85.19 68.49
CA GLU A 61 88.01 -85.78 68.08
C GLU A 61 86.84 -85.30 68.94
N LYS A 62 87.03 -85.24 70.26
CA LYS A 62 86.02 -84.75 71.19
C LYS A 62 85.67 -83.28 70.91
N ILE A 63 86.69 -82.43 70.73
CA ILE A 63 86.54 -81.02 70.35
C ILE A 63 85.85 -80.90 68.98
N LYS A 64 86.20 -81.73 67.99
CA LYS A 64 85.54 -81.75 66.67
C LYS A 64 84.06 -82.07 66.79
N LYS A 65 83.69 -83.12 67.53
CA LYS A 65 82.30 -83.54 67.78
C LYS A 65 81.50 -82.50 68.58
N GLU A 66 82.16 -81.70 69.41
CA GLU A 66 81.58 -80.56 70.13
C GLU A 66 81.34 -79.36 69.19
N LYS A 67 82.33 -78.99 68.36
CA LYS A 67 82.18 -77.91 67.37
C LYS A 67 81.20 -78.27 66.24
N GLU A 68 81.07 -79.53 65.86
CA GLU A 68 80.03 -79.99 64.92
C GLU A 68 78.62 -79.81 65.48
N LYS A 69 78.43 -79.95 66.81
CA LYS A 69 77.16 -79.63 67.48
C LYS A 69 76.92 -78.12 67.51
N GLU A 70 77.89 -77.32 67.95
CA GLU A 70 77.80 -75.85 67.95
C GLU A 70 77.44 -75.31 66.55
N VAL A 71 78.11 -75.79 65.50
CA VAL A 71 77.82 -75.39 64.11
C VAL A 71 76.42 -75.82 63.65
N SER A 72 75.91 -76.96 64.13
CA SER A 72 74.55 -77.42 63.81
C SER A 72 73.49 -76.58 64.52
N GLU A 73 73.70 -76.24 65.79
CA GLU A 73 72.83 -75.37 66.58
C GLU A 73 72.84 -73.92 66.05
N LEU A 74 74.02 -73.38 65.69
CA LEU A 74 74.14 -72.07 65.05
C LEU A 74 73.42 -72.02 63.71
N LYS A 75 73.47 -73.08 62.88
CA LYS A 75 72.70 -73.17 61.63
C LYS A 75 71.19 -73.18 61.87
N PHE A 76 70.72 -73.93 62.86
CA PHE A 76 69.30 -73.95 63.24
C PHE A 76 68.83 -72.57 63.73
N ASN A 77 69.59 -71.94 64.63
CA ASN A 77 69.29 -70.60 65.13
C ASN A 77 69.33 -69.52 64.03
N LEU A 78 70.28 -69.61 63.08
CA LEU A 78 70.34 -68.73 61.92
C LEU A 78 69.12 -68.90 61.01
N LYS A 79 68.64 -70.13 60.80
CA LYS A 79 67.42 -70.37 60.01
C LYS A 79 66.17 -69.81 60.69
N ASN A 80 66.01 -70.03 61.99
CA ASN A 80 64.91 -69.43 62.77
C ASN A 80 64.93 -67.89 62.74
N LEU A 81 66.12 -67.28 62.71
CA LEU A 81 66.29 -65.84 62.56
C LEU A 81 65.93 -65.35 61.14
N GLU A 82 66.31 -66.09 60.09
CA GLU A 82 65.93 -65.80 58.69
C GLU A 82 64.42 -65.83 58.51
N ASP A 83 63.75 -66.87 59.01
CA ASP A 83 62.29 -67.01 58.92
C ASP A 83 61.57 -65.88 59.71
N SER A 84 62.03 -65.58 60.93
CA SER A 84 61.49 -64.46 61.72
C SER A 84 61.74 -63.09 61.07
N LEU A 85 62.82 -62.93 60.29
CA LEU A 85 63.12 -61.70 59.54
C LEU A 85 62.20 -61.58 58.32
N ASN A 86 61.96 -62.68 57.60
CA ASN A 86 61.02 -62.73 56.48
C ASN A 86 59.58 -62.41 56.93
N ASP A 87 59.12 -62.96 58.06
CA ASP A 87 57.81 -62.63 58.64
C ASP A 87 57.70 -61.13 58.98
N LYS A 88 58.72 -60.56 59.62
CA LYS A 88 58.78 -59.11 59.92
C LYS A 88 58.79 -58.27 58.65
N TYR A 89 59.52 -58.68 57.61
CA TYR A 89 59.53 -57.98 56.31
C TYR A 89 58.14 -57.96 55.67
N ASN A 90 57.42 -59.09 55.70
CA ASN A 90 56.04 -59.15 55.20
C ASN A 90 55.07 -58.28 56.02
N VAL A 91 55.23 -58.22 57.35
CA VAL A 91 54.45 -57.31 58.21
C VAL A 91 54.75 -55.84 57.90
N ILE A 92 56.02 -55.46 57.76
CA ILE A 92 56.44 -54.10 57.40
C ILE A 92 55.85 -53.70 56.04
N LYS A 93 55.99 -54.56 55.03
CA LYS A 93 55.45 -54.30 53.67
C LYS A 93 53.93 -54.11 53.65
N ASN A 94 53.20 -54.87 54.46
CA ASN A 94 51.76 -54.69 54.62
C ASN A 94 51.40 -53.38 55.36
N GLN A 95 52.26 -52.93 56.30
CA GLN A 95 52.11 -51.63 56.96
C GLN A 95 52.44 -50.46 56.03
N GLU A 96 53.46 -50.58 55.18
CA GLU A 96 53.81 -49.59 54.14
C GLU A 96 52.63 -49.34 53.19
N LEU A 97 52.03 -50.41 52.64
CA LEU A 97 50.82 -50.31 51.81
C LEU A 97 49.65 -49.67 52.56
N LYS A 98 49.45 -50.01 53.84
CA LYS A 98 48.39 -49.41 54.67
C LYS A 98 48.64 -47.91 54.94
N ILE A 99 49.90 -47.48 55.04
CA ILE A 99 50.29 -46.07 55.18
C ILE A 99 50.05 -45.32 53.86
N GLU A 100 50.35 -45.92 52.70
CA GLU A 100 50.06 -45.37 51.38
C GLU A 100 48.55 -45.16 51.17
N GLU A 101 47.71 -46.16 51.49
CA GLU A 101 46.25 -46.03 51.47
C GLU A 101 45.74 -44.89 52.38
N LEU A 102 46.33 -44.74 53.57
CA LEU A 102 45.96 -43.67 54.51
C LEU A 102 46.43 -42.28 54.03
N GLY A 103 47.58 -42.19 53.35
CA GLY A 103 48.04 -40.96 52.68
C GLY A 103 47.05 -40.52 51.60
N ASN A 104 46.72 -41.42 50.68
CA ASN A 104 45.75 -41.16 49.61
C ASN A 104 44.36 -40.73 50.16
N PHE A 105 43.89 -41.35 51.26
CA PHE A 105 42.66 -40.93 51.93
C PHE A 105 42.77 -39.55 52.59
N LYS A 106 43.89 -39.26 53.26
CA LYS A 106 44.16 -37.95 53.90
C LYS A 106 44.19 -36.83 52.86
N ASP A 107 44.84 -37.04 51.72
CA ASP A 107 44.95 -36.01 50.68
C ASP A 107 43.58 -35.76 50.02
N SER A 108 42.80 -36.82 49.75
CA SER A 108 41.39 -36.66 49.35
C SER A 108 40.53 -35.96 50.41
N PHE A 109 40.84 -36.08 51.70
CA PHE A 109 40.15 -35.37 52.77
C PHE A 109 40.53 -33.89 52.81
N ASP A 110 41.80 -33.54 52.58
CA ASP A 110 42.25 -32.15 52.47
C ASP A 110 41.69 -31.46 51.20
N ASP A 111 41.52 -32.18 50.09
CA ASP A 111 40.79 -31.70 48.90
C ASP A 111 39.31 -31.40 49.22
N ILE A 112 38.61 -32.34 49.88
CA ILE A 112 37.21 -32.14 50.30
C ILE A 112 37.09 -30.96 51.27
N LYS A 113 38.02 -30.84 52.22
CA LYS A 113 38.07 -29.75 53.20
C LYS A 113 38.27 -28.39 52.52
N THR A 114 39.25 -28.27 51.62
CA THR A 114 39.52 -27.00 50.92
C THR A 114 38.37 -26.59 50.00
N ALA A 115 37.69 -27.55 49.36
CA ALA A 115 36.46 -27.30 48.61
C ALA A 115 35.33 -26.77 49.52
N LEU A 116 35.11 -27.39 50.69
CA LEU A 116 34.10 -26.93 51.66
C LEU A 116 34.43 -25.55 52.24
N GLU A 117 35.69 -25.26 52.54
CA GLU A 117 36.15 -23.93 52.98
C GLU A 117 35.93 -22.86 51.90
N GLN A 118 36.16 -23.21 50.62
CA GLN A 118 35.88 -22.32 49.49
C GLN A 118 34.38 -22.06 49.30
N ASP A 119 33.53 -23.10 49.37
CA ASP A 119 32.08 -22.96 49.24
C ASP A 119 31.48 -22.17 50.40
N LEU A 120 31.89 -22.43 51.64
CA LEU A 120 31.48 -21.65 52.82
C LEU A 120 31.84 -20.17 52.65
N LYS A 121 33.04 -19.85 52.17
CA LYS A 121 33.46 -18.48 51.86
C LYS A 121 32.58 -17.86 50.77
N GLN A 122 32.34 -18.56 49.67
CA GLN A 122 31.51 -18.06 48.56
C GLN A 122 30.05 -17.82 49.02
N HIS A 123 29.50 -18.70 49.86
CA HIS A 123 28.17 -18.52 50.45
C HIS A 123 28.12 -17.34 51.42
N ASN A 124 29.16 -17.11 52.22
CA ASN A 124 29.26 -15.95 53.10
C ASN A 124 29.36 -14.62 52.32
N ASP A 125 30.12 -14.57 51.23
CA ASP A 125 30.22 -13.38 50.37
C ASP A 125 28.89 -13.08 49.64
N LYS A 126 28.18 -14.12 49.18
CA LYS A 126 26.80 -13.99 48.66
C LYS A 126 25.84 -13.45 49.73
N LEU A 127 25.89 -13.98 50.96
CA LEU A 127 25.07 -13.54 52.08
C LEU A 127 25.32 -12.09 52.46
N LYS A 128 26.59 -11.69 52.56
CA LYS A 128 27.01 -10.30 52.82
C LYS A 128 26.50 -9.33 51.75
N SER A 129 26.57 -9.74 50.49
CA SER A 129 26.02 -8.96 49.36
C SER A 129 24.49 -8.81 49.45
N ALA A 130 23.79 -9.89 49.78
CA ALA A 130 22.34 -9.86 49.98
C ALA A 130 21.93 -8.97 51.16
N LEU A 131 22.66 -9.01 52.28
CA LEU A 131 22.42 -8.17 53.46
C LEU A 131 22.62 -6.68 53.14
N SER A 132 23.63 -6.31 52.33
CA SER A 132 23.80 -4.92 51.86
C SER A 132 22.59 -4.46 51.03
N ALA A 133 22.16 -5.29 50.07
CA ALA A 133 21.00 -4.98 49.22
C ALA A 133 19.67 -4.93 49.99
N ILE A 134 19.54 -5.65 51.11
CA ILE A 134 18.41 -5.51 52.04
C ILE A 134 18.51 -4.18 52.79
N SER A 135 19.67 -3.84 53.36
CA SER A 135 19.89 -2.57 54.07
C SER A 135 19.61 -1.33 53.20
N GLU A 136 19.94 -1.39 51.91
CA GLU A 136 19.61 -0.34 50.92
C GLU A 136 18.10 -0.24 50.65
N LYS A 137 17.41 -1.39 50.53
CA LYS A 137 15.94 -1.43 50.39
C LYS A 137 15.26 -0.89 51.63
N ASP A 138 15.71 -1.24 52.83
CA ASP A 138 15.16 -0.73 54.10
C ASP A 138 15.31 0.78 54.24
N LYS A 139 16.45 1.35 53.81
CA LYS A 139 16.63 2.82 53.74
C LYS A 139 15.62 3.46 52.79
N LYS A 140 15.40 2.87 51.61
CA LYS A 140 14.43 3.37 50.62
C LYS A 140 12.97 3.17 51.06
N ILE A 141 12.66 2.12 51.80
CA ILE A 141 11.33 1.91 52.41
C ILE A 141 11.10 3.01 53.45
N LYS A 142 12.08 3.30 54.32
CA LYS A 142 11.97 4.37 55.33
C LYS A 142 11.77 5.76 54.72
N SER A 143 12.46 6.10 53.62
CA SER A 143 12.21 7.38 52.94
C SER A 143 10.79 7.44 52.34
N LEU A 144 10.35 6.37 51.66
CA LEU A 144 9.01 6.31 51.08
C LEU A 144 7.88 6.34 52.14
N VAL A 145 8.11 5.78 53.33
CA VAL A 145 7.16 5.92 54.46
C VAL A 145 7.06 7.38 54.91
N SER A 146 8.20 8.08 55.05
CA SER A 146 8.21 9.50 55.41
C SER A 146 7.57 10.39 54.33
N ASP A 147 7.77 10.08 53.05
CA ASP A 147 7.07 10.73 51.94
C ASP A 147 5.55 10.54 52.06
N ILE A 148 5.10 9.30 52.31
CA ILE A 148 3.68 8.96 52.51
C ILE A 148 3.07 9.68 53.71
N GLU A 149 3.80 9.78 54.83
CA GLU A 149 3.37 10.54 56.01
C GLU A 149 3.19 12.03 55.68
N SER A 150 4.16 12.64 54.99
CA SER A 150 4.08 14.03 54.57
C SER A 150 3.01 14.28 53.50
N TYR A 151 2.65 13.29 52.67
CA TYR A 151 1.49 13.39 51.78
C TYR A 151 0.17 13.23 52.54
N LYS A 152 0.11 12.37 53.58
CA LYS A 152 -1.07 12.17 54.43
C LYS A 152 -1.39 13.44 55.25
N GLU A 153 -0.37 14.13 55.77
CA GLU A 153 -0.53 15.44 56.39
C GLU A 153 -1.16 16.45 55.42
N LYS A 154 -0.57 16.61 54.22
CA LYS A 154 -1.10 17.51 53.17
C LYS A 154 -2.53 17.15 52.74
N VAL A 155 -2.89 15.87 52.71
CA VAL A 155 -4.28 15.43 52.45
C VAL A 155 -5.19 15.85 53.59
N SER A 156 -4.79 15.64 54.85
CA SER A 156 -5.58 16.07 56.01
C SER A 156 -5.75 17.60 56.06
N ASP A 157 -4.72 18.38 55.71
CA ASP A 157 -4.82 19.83 55.57
C ASP A 157 -5.81 20.22 54.45
N LEU A 158 -5.76 19.55 53.29
CA LEU A 158 -6.71 19.81 52.20
C LEU A 158 -8.14 19.40 52.55
N GLU A 159 -8.33 18.32 53.32
CA GLU A 159 -9.62 17.87 53.84
C GLU A 159 -10.18 18.85 54.89
N ASN A 160 -9.34 19.34 55.81
CA ASN A 160 -9.72 20.40 56.77
C ASN A 160 -10.09 21.70 56.06
N ASN A 161 -9.32 22.10 55.04
CA ASN A 161 -9.65 23.24 54.19
C ASN A 161 -10.94 23.01 53.36
N LEU A 162 -11.22 21.77 52.94
CA LEU A 162 -12.49 21.41 52.30
C LEU A 162 -13.66 21.50 53.28
N ALA A 163 -13.50 21.02 54.53
CA ALA A 163 -14.50 21.15 55.58
C ALA A 163 -14.79 22.61 55.95
N SER A 164 -13.79 23.50 55.84
CA SER A 164 -13.99 24.94 56.03
C SER A 164 -14.95 25.58 55.00
N LYS A 165 -15.29 24.87 53.90
CA LYS A 165 -16.40 25.24 53.00
C LYS A 165 -17.77 25.19 53.67
N ASP A 166 -17.89 24.72 54.91
CA ASP A 166 -19.07 24.99 55.76
C ASP A 166 -19.34 26.50 55.87
N ASN A 167 -18.34 27.36 55.79
CA ASN A 167 -18.54 28.81 55.73
C ASN A 167 -19.11 29.25 54.37
N LEU A 168 -18.77 28.57 53.28
CA LEU A 168 -19.41 28.76 51.97
C LEU A 168 -20.84 28.20 51.95
N LEU A 169 -21.14 27.12 52.68
CA LEU A 169 -22.52 26.65 52.89
C LEU A 169 -23.35 27.59 53.78
N LYS A 170 -22.74 28.26 54.77
CA LYS A 170 -23.39 29.35 55.53
C LYS A 170 -23.69 30.53 54.62
N LEU A 171 -22.71 31.00 53.83
CA LEU A 171 -22.90 32.07 52.85
C LEU A 171 -23.94 31.69 51.78
N GLN A 172 -23.98 30.44 51.32
CA GLN A 172 -25.02 29.97 50.40
C GLN A 172 -26.41 30.05 51.05
N ARG A 173 -26.57 29.58 52.30
CA ARG A 173 -27.85 29.70 53.03
C ARG A 173 -28.24 31.15 53.29
N GLU A 174 -27.28 32.04 53.51
CA GLU A 174 -27.50 33.48 53.64
C GLU A 174 -27.92 34.11 52.31
N ILE A 175 -27.31 33.71 51.19
CA ILE A 175 -27.72 34.07 49.83
C ILE A 175 -29.12 33.54 49.55
N ASP A 176 -29.42 32.26 49.82
CA ASP A 176 -30.75 31.66 49.62
C ASP A 176 -31.83 32.37 50.44
N ALA A 177 -31.49 32.79 51.67
CA ALA A 177 -32.36 33.59 52.53
C ALA A 177 -32.53 35.02 52.02
N LYS A 178 -31.46 35.67 51.55
CA LYS A 178 -31.51 37.03 50.97
C LYS A 178 -32.21 37.05 49.61
N ASP A 179 -32.07 36.03 48.78
CA ASP A 179 -32.87 35.85 47.57
C ASP A 179 -34.34 35.60 47.91
N SER A 180 -34.64 34.90 49.01
CA SER A 180 -36.01 34.73 49.50
C SER A 180 -36.60 36.03 50.04
N GLU A 181 -35.80 36.86 50.71
CA GLU A 181 -36.17 38.20 51.19
C GLU A 181 -36.36 39.19 50.04
N ILE A 182 -35.43 39.23 49.07
CA ILE A 182 -35.53 40.01 47.84
C ILE A 182 -36.77 39.58 47.03
N LYS A 183 -37.05 38.27 46.97
CA LYS A 183 -38.25 37.72 46.33
C LYS A 183 -39.52 38.15 47.05
N ALA A 184 -39.55 38.19 48.39
CA ALA A 184 -40.68 38.71 49.16
C ALA A 184 -40.85 40.23 48.98
N LEU A 185 -39.77 41.02 49.04
CA LEU A 185 -39.79 42.46 48.82
C LEU A 185 -40.22 42.83 47.40
N LYS A 186 -39.79 42.05 46.40
CA LYS A 186 -40.23 42.15 45.00
C LYS A 186 -41.68 41.73 44.78
N ASP A 187 -42.31 41.09 45.78
CA ASP A 187 -43.73 40.72 45.79
C ASP A 187 -44.59 41.72 46.54
N SER A 188 -44.02 42.45 47.52
CA SER A 188 -44.72 43.46 48.32
C SER A 188 -44.54 44.90 47.81
N SER A 189 -43.50 45.18 47.02
CA SER A 189 -43.15 46.53 46.54
C SER A 189 -43.58 46.83 45.10
N VAL A 190 -43.91 45.81 44.31
CA VAL A 190 -44.35 45.91 42.90
C VAL A 190 -45.28 44.72 42.62
N ASP A 191 -46.29 44.89 41.76
CA ASP A 191 -47.14 43.78 41.31
C ASP A 191 -46.33 42.64 40.68
N LYS A 192 -46.02 41.59 41.47
CA LYS A 192 -45.28 40.40 40.99
C LYS A 192 -45.93 39.78 39.76
N TYR A 193 -47.26 39.76 39.71
CA TYR A 193 -48.01 39.23 38.56
C TYR A 193 -47.82 40.09 37.32
N ALA A 194 -47.86 41.42 37.42
CA ALA A 194 -47.55 42.32 36.30
C ALA A 194 -46.10 42.13 35.85
N LEU A 195 -45.12 42.17 36.77
CA LEU A 195 -43.71 42.03 36.43
C LEU A 195 -43.35 40.66 35.83
N LYS A 196 -43.96 39.58 36.32
CA LYS A 196 -43.78 38.22 35.78
C LYS A 196 -44.49 38.03 34.43
N SER A 197 -45.66 38.64 34.25
CA SER A 197 -46.35 38.67 32.96
C SER A 197 -45.51 39.43 31.93
N LEU A 198 -45.08 40.65 32.26
CA LEU A 198 -44.24 41.49 31.41
C LEU A 198 -42.91 40.81 31.08
N LYS A 199 -42.23 40.11 32.02
CA LYS A 199 -41.01 39.35 31.67
C LYS A 199 -41.30 38.22 30.69
N LYS A 200 -42.40 37.46 30.86
CA LYS A 200 -42.78 36.40 29.92
C LYS A 200 -43.22 36.97 28.55
N GLU A 201 -43.81 38.15 28.55
CA GLU A 201 -44.18 38.90 27.34
C GLU A 201 -42.94 39.45 26.62
N ILE A 202 -41.94 39.92 27.36
CA ILE A 202 -40.62 40.31 26.83
C ILE A 202 -39.91 39.09 26.24
N GLU A 203 -39.79 37.97 26.96
CA GLU A 203 -39.21 36.72 26.43
C GLU A 203 -39.95 36.19 25.18
N GLY A 204 -41.26 36.46 25.07
CA GLY A 204 -42.06 36.17 23.88
C GLY A 204 -41.81 37.15 22.74
N LYS A 205 -41.65 38.44 23.04
CA LYS A 205 -41.32 39.50 22.07
C LYS A 205 -39.89 39.40 21.57
N GLU A 206 -38.93 39.04 22.41
CA GLU A 206 -37.53 38.76 22.03
C GLU A 206 -37.47 37.61 21.01
N LYS A 207 -38.17 36.50 21.28
CA LYS A 207 -38.30 35.40 20.30
C LYS A 207 -38.98 35.85 19.02
N ARG A 208 -40.03 36.68 19.13
CA ARG A 208 -40.71 37.21 17.95
C ARG A 208 -39.85 38.22 17.17
N ILE A 209 -38.94 38.93 17.84
CA ILE A 209 -37.94 39.79 17.20
C ILE A 209 -36.94 38.92 16.44
N THR A 210 -36.38 37.86 17.04
CA THR A 210 -35.47 36.95 16.32
C THR A 210 -36.16 36.26 15.13
N GLU A 211 -37.42 35.84 15.27
CA GLU A 211 -38.23 35.33 14.15
C GLU A 211 -38.44 36.38 13.03
N LEU A 212 -38.58 37.66 13.40
CA LEU A 212 -38.73 38.76 12.45
C LEU A 212 -37.39 39.18 11.83
N GLU A 213 -36.27 39.03 12.53
CA GLU A 213 -34.91 39.25 12.02
C GLU A 213 -34.49 38.14 11.04
N ASP A 214 -34.79 36.88 11.34
CA ASP A 214 -34.65 35.75 10.40
C ASP A 214 -35.51 35.98 9.14
N VAL A 215 -36.78 36.37 9.32
CA VAL A 215 -37.69 36.70 8.22
C VAL A 215 -37.20 37.91 7.43
N GLN A 216 -36.72 38.98 8.08
CA GLN A 216 -36.14 40.15 7.41
C GLN A 216 -34.89 39.80 6.62
N THR A 217 -34.03 38.92 7.15
CA THR A 217 -32.85 38.40 6.43
C THR A 217 -33.28 37.66 5.16
N SER A 218 -34.28 36.76 5.27
CA SER A 218 -34.82 36.06 4.09
C SER A 218 -35.52 37.00 3.10
N PHE A 219 -36.13 38.10 3.56
CA PHE A 219 -36.69 39.13 2.68
C PHE A 219 -35.60 39.92 1.95
N GLU A 220 -34.46 40.20 2.60
CA GLU A 220 -33.33 40.91 1.98
C GLU A 220 -32.62 40.00 0.96
N GLU A 221 -32.49 38.69 1.21
CA GLU A 221 -32.07 37.69 0.21
C GLU A 221 -33.02 37.63 -0.99
N VAL A 222 -34.33 37.58 -0.74
CA VAL A 222 -35.36 37.58 -1.80
C VAL A 222 -35.35 38.90 -2.59
N LYS A 223 -35.14 40.03 -1.92
CA LYS A 223 -35.00 41.36 -2.53
C LYS A 223 -33.76 41.42 -3.42
N SER A 224 -32.59 41.02 -2.93
CA SER A 224 -31.36 40.91 -3.73
C SER A 224 -31.58 40.03 -4.97
N SER A 225 -32.25 38.88 -4.79
CA SER A 225 -32.62 38.02 -5.92
C SER A 225 -33.65 38.64 -6.88
N PHE A 226 -34.44 39.64 -6.46
CA PHE A 226 -35.28 40.43 -7.36
C PHE A 226 -34.51 41.57 -8.03
N GLU A 227 -33.57 42.21 -7.34
CA GLU A 227 -32.67 43.24 -7.90
C GLU A 227 -31.77 42.64 -9.00
N ASP A 228 -31.26 41.40 -8.82
CA ASP A 228 -30.58 40.64 -9.88
C ASP A 228 -31.50 40.41 -11.10
N LYS A 229 -32.74 39.96 -10.87
CA LYS A 229 -33.73 39.73 -11.94
C LYS A 229 -34.20 41.02 -12.62
N ILE A 230 -34.12 42.16 -11.94
CA ILE A 230 -34.36 43.48 -12.52
C ILE A 230 -33.15 43.85 -13.39
N SER A 231 -31.91 43.72 -12.90
CA SER A 231 -30.70 43.94 -13.68
C SER A 231 -30.64 43.10 -14.97
N ASP A 232 -31.02 41.82 -14.92
CA ASP A 232 -31.10 40.96 -16.11
C ASP A 232 -32.25 41.34 -17.05
N LYS A 233 -33.38 41.83 -16.52
CA LYS A 233 -34.45 42.41 -17.35
C LYS A 233 -34.01 43.71 -18.00
N ASP A 234 -33.28 44.57 -17.30
CA ASP A 234 -32.79 45.84 -17.83
C ASP A 234 -31.76 45.60 -18.94
N LYS A 235 -30.84 44.63 -18.78
CA LYS A 235 -29.98 44.13 -19.88
C LYS A 235 -30.82 43.69 -21.07
N ARG A 236 -31.87 42.90 -20.84
CA ARG A 236 -32.76 42.41 -21.91
C ARG A 236 -33.62 43.51 -22.54
N ILE A 237 -33.98 44.56 -21.80
CA ILE A 237 -34.66 45.75 -22.33
C ILE A 237 -33.70 46.53 -23.23
N ASN A 238 -32.46 46.77 -22.80
CA ASN A 238 -31.43 47.39 -23.65
C ASN A 238 -31.18 46.59 -24.95
N GLU A 239 -31.14 45.25 -24.89
CA GLU A 239 -31.07 44.39 -26.08
C GLU A 239 -32.30 44.57 -27.00
N LEU A 240 -33.50 44.61 -26.42
CA LEU A 240 -34.75 44.80 -27.18
C LEU A 240 -34.87 46.22 -27.77
N GLU A 241 -34.35 47.25 -27.10
CA GLU A 241 -34.26 48.61 -27.62
C GLU A 241 -33.25 48.71 -28.77
N GLN A 242 -32.09 48.05 -28.67
CA GLN A 242 -31.14 47.94 -29.79
C GLN A 242 -31.78 47.24 -31.00
N ILE A 243 -32.51 46.13 -30.76
CA ILE A 243 -33.27 45.42 -31.80
C ILE A 243 -34.36 46.33 -32.40
N GLN A 244 -35.13 47.05 -31.58
CA GLN A 244 -36.20 47.95 -32.04
C GLN A 244 -35.64 49.14 -32.85
N ASN A 245 -34.52 49.73 -32.42
CA ASN A 245 -33.81 50.76 -33.18
C ASN A 245 -33.34 50.20 -34.54
N SER A 246 -32.78 48.98 -34.56
CA SER A 246 -32.39 48.34 -35.83
C SER A 246 -33.59 48.05 -36.75
N PHE A 247 -34.74 47.67 -36.20
CA PHE A 247 -35.98 47.50 -36.98
C PHE A 247 -36.53 48.83 -37.50
N GLU A 248 -36.44 49.91 -36.74
CA GLU A 248 -36.89 51.24 -37.15
C GLU A 248 -35.94 51.85 -38.20
N ASP A 249 -34.65 51.52 -38.20
CA ASP A 249 -33.72 51.89 -39.28
C ASP A 249 -33.90 51.02 -40.54
N ILE A 250 -34.12 49.72 -40.39
CA ILE A 250 -34.54 48.83 -41.49
C ILE A 250 -35.85 49.35 -42.11
N ARG A 251 -36.82 49.73 -41.27
CA ARG A 251 -38.09 50.31 -41.70
C ARG A 251 -37.86 51.59 -42.48
N LYS A 252 -37.11 52.57 -41.96
CA LYS A 252 -36.81 53.82 -42.70
C LYS A 252 -36.13 53.54 -44.03
N SER A 253 -35.27 52.52 -44.13
CA SER A 253 -34.67 52.11 -45.41
C SER A 253 -35.72 51.55 -46.36
N LEU A 254 -36.59 50.66 -45.90
CA LEU A 254 -37.68 50.08 -46.71
C LEU A 254 -38.71 51.13 -47.12
N GLU A 255 -39.11 52.03 -46.21
CA GLU A 255 -40.00 53.17 -46.46
C GLU A 255 -39.40 54.05 -47.57
N LYS A 256 -38.09 54.36 -47.50
CA LYS A 256 -37.35 55.12 -48.52
C LYS A 256 -37.22 54.39 -49.86
N ASP A 257 -37.00 53.08 -49.88
CA ASP A 257 -36.94 52.31 -51.13
C ASP A 257 -38.34 52.09 -51.74
N ILE A 258 -39.41 52.01 -50.93
CA ILE A 258 -40.80 52.02 -51.39
C ILE A 258 -41.16 53.39 -51.97
N GLU A 259 -40.79 54.50 -51.31
CA GLU A 259 -41.00 55.86 -51.83
C GLU A 259 -40.30 56.05 -53.19
N LYS A 260 -39.07 55.54 -53.30
CA LYS A 260 -38.26 55.54 -54.53
C LYS A 260 -38.79 54.60 -55.61
N HIS A 261 -39.43 53.49 -55.25
CA HIS A 261 -40.13 52.60 -56.19
C HIS A 261 -41.39 53.27 -56.74
N ARG A 262 -42.23 53.80 -55.84
CA ARG A 262 -43.45 54.55 -56.18
C ARG A 262 -43.14 55.77 -57.04
N ALA A 263 -42.10 56.53 -56.71
CA ALA A 263 -41.67 57.68 -57.51
C ALA A 263 -41.31 57.27 -58.95
N LYS A 264 -40.58 56.15 -59.13
CA LYS A 264 -40.28 55.59 -60.45
C LYS A 264 -41.52 55.07 -61.18
N GLU A 265 -42.40 54.34 -60.50
CA GLU A 265 -43.65 53.86 -61.11
C GLU A 265 -44.55 55.02 -61.54
N ILE A 266 -44.64 56.07 -60.72
CA ILE A 266 -45.38 57.31 -61.04
C ILE A 266 -44.71 58.05 -62.21
N GLU A 267 -43.38 58.11 -62.28
CA GLU A 267 -42.64 58.69 -63.42
C GLU A 267 -42.83 57.88 -64.72
N GLU A 268 -42.83 56.55 -64.63
CA GLU A 268 -43.09 55.65 -65.77
C GLU A 268 -44.57 55.70 -66.21
N ILE A 269 -45.52 55.78 -65.26
CA ILE A 269 -46.94 55.99 -65.54
C ILE A 269 -47.16 57.38 -66.14
N ASN A 270 -46.52 58.43 -65.62
CA ASN A 270 -46.67 59.80 -66.13
C ASN A 270 -46.06 59.96 -67.53
N SER A 271 -44.94 59.30 -67.84
CA SER A 271 -44.37 59.31 -69.20
C SER A 271 -45.22 58.51 -70.19
N LYS A 272 -45.79 57.37 -69.78
CA LYS A 272 -46.80 56.62 -70.57
C LYS A 272 -48.07 57.45 -70.79
N LEU A 273 -48.59 58.09 -69.74
CA LEU A 273 -49.76 58.96 -69.77
C LEU A 273 -49.52 60.19 -70.63
N LYS A 274 -48.33 60.80 -70.57
CA LYS A 274 -47.93 61.92 -71.43
C LYS A 274 -47.87 61.48 -72.90
N SER A 275 -47.25 60.34 -73.23
CA SER A 275 -47.28 59.78 -74.59
C SER A 275 -48.70 59.48 -75.08
N ALA A 276 -49.59 59.00 -74.20
CA ALA A 276 -51.00 58.77 -74.53
C ALA A 276 -51.76 60.08 -74.73
N LEU A 277 -51.53 61.09 -73.88
CA LEU A 277 -52.12 62.42 -74.00
C LEU A 277 -51.67 63.13 -75.28
N ASP A 278 -50.39 63.02 -75.65
CA ASP A 278 -49.86 63.62 -76.87
C ASP A 278 -50.52 63.00 -78.11
N LYS A 279 -50.65 61.66 -78.15
CA LYS A 279 -51.43 60.94 -79.18
C LYS A 279 -52.91 61.30 -79.19
N VAL A 280 -53.49 61.65 -78.04
CA VAL A 280 -54.87 62.17 -77.96
C VAL A 280 -54.92 63.57 -78.54
N THR A 281 -54.02 64.49 -78.18
CA THR A 281 -53.99 65.86 -78.72
C THR A 281 -53.71 65.90 -80.23
N GLU A 282 -52.88 64.99 -80.74
CA GLU A 282 -52.65 64.78 -82.17
C GLU A 282 -53.95 64.37 -82.87
N LYS A 283 -54.65 63.35 -82.35
CA LYS A 283 -55.99 62.95 -82.84
C LYS A 283 -57.02 64.06 -82.72
N ASP A 284 -57.00 64.83 -81.63
CA ASP A 284 -57.90 65.97 -81.41
C ASP A 284 -57.65 67.10 -82.41
N SER A 285 -56.39 67.31 -82.82
CA SER A 285 -56.03 68.25 -83.88
C SER A 285 -56.50 67.76 -85.26
N ALA A 286 -56.38 66.46 -85.54
CA ALA A 286 -56.92 65.86 -86.76
C ALA A 286 -58.46 65.90 -86.79
N ILE A 287 -59.14 65.63 -85.67
CA ILE A 287 -60.60 65.78 -85.52
C ILE A 287 -61.01 67.23 -85.73
N LYS A 288 -60.28 68.21 -85.18
CA LYS A 288 -60.53 69.64 -85.43
C LYS A 288 -60.38 69.99 -86.92
N SER A 289 -59.33 69.51 -87.58
CA SER A 289 -59.12 69.70 -89.02
C SER A 289 -60.28 69.12 -89.85
N LEU A 290 -60.65 67.86 -89.59
CA LEU A 290 -61.79 67.19 -90.23
C LEU A 290 -63.12 67.89 -89.91
N THR A 291 -63.27 68.48 -88.72
CA THR A 291 -64.48 69.23 -88.34
C THR A 291 -64.56 70.56 -89.08
N THR A 292 -63.44 71.30 -89.23
CA THR A 292 -63.41 72.50 -90.07
C THR A 292 -63.67 72.18 -91.53
N GLU A 293 -63.09 71.08 -92.05
CA GLU A 293 -63.30 70.61 -93.41
C GLU A 293 -64.75 70.14 -93.65
N LEU A 294 -65.39 69.50 -92.66
CA LEU A 294 -66.79 69.10 -92.71
C LEU A 294 -67.72 70.33 -92.65
N GLU A 295 -67.44 71.34 -91.83
CA GLU A 295 -68.18 72.60 -91.80
C GLU A 295 -67.90 73.51 -93.02
N GLU A 296 -66.75 73.38 -93.69
CA GLU A 296 -66.49 73.96 -95.02
C GLU A 296 -67.38 73.28 -96.06
N ASN A 297 -67.34 71.95 -96.15
CA ASN A 297 -68.18 71.16 -97.06
C ASN A 297 -69.69 71.36 -96.80
N LYS A 298 -70.11 71.51 -95.55
CA LYS A 298 -71.51 71.79 -95.15
C LYS A 298 -71.95 73.20 -95.51
N ARG A 299 -71.05 74.19 -95.42
CA ARG A 299 -71.30 75.54 -95.99
C ARG A 299 -71.36 75.50 -97.52
N GLU A 300 -70.52 74.71 -98.18
CA GLU A 300 -70.56 74.55 -99.64
C GLU A 300 -71.84 73.85 -100.12
N ILE A 301 -72.26 72.77 -99.45
CA ILE A 301 -73.57 72.13 -99.69
C ILE A 301 -74.72 73.12 -99.48
N SER A 302 -74.61 74.03 -98.50
CA SER A 302 -75.60 75.09 -98.29
C SER A 302 -75.61 76.10 -99.44
N ARG A 303 -74.44 76.60 -99.88
CA ARG A 303 -74.33 77.46 -101.08
C ARG A 303 -74.92 76.80 -102.31
N ILE A 304 -74.58 75.54 -102.58
CA ILE A 304 -75.10 74.76 -103.71
C ILE A 304 -76.63 74.65 -103.60
N LYS A 305 -77.18 74.43 -102.39
CA LYS A 305 -78.62 74.35 -102.16
C LYS A 305 -79.34 75.68 -102.37
N ASP A 306 -78.72 76.80 -101.99
CA ASP A 306 -79.31 78.15 -102.10
C ASP A 306 -79.14 78.77 -103.50
N ILE A 307 -78.15 78.32 -104.28
CA ILE A 307 -77.90 78.75 -105.67
C ILE A 307 -78.74 77.94 -106.67
N ASN A 308 -79.10 76.69 -106.34
CA ASN A 308 -79.81 75.82 -107.28
C ASN A 308 -81.31 76.14 -107.31
N VAL A 309 -81.78 76.64 -108.46
CA VAL A 309 -83.19 77.00 -108.71
C VAL A 309 -84.11 75.84 -108.31
N PHE A 310 -85.18 76.13 -107.55
CA PHE A 310 -86.12 75.10 -107.13
C PHE A 310 -86.67 74.35 -108.34
N LYS A 311 -86.71 73.02 -108.24
CA LYS A 311 -87.16 72.16 -109.35
C LYS A 311 -88.58 72.50 -109.81
N THR A 312 -89.44 72.99 -108.91
CA THR A 312 -90.77 73.54 -109.23
C THR A 312 -90.71 74.66 -110.26
N ASP A 313 -89.72 75.54 -110.16
CA ASP A 313 -89.62 76.77 -110.93
C ASP A 313 -88.98 76.46 -112.29
N TYR A 314 -88.02 75.52 -112.31
CA TYR A 314 -87.50 74.93 -113.53
C TYR A 314 -88.57 74.16 -114.32
N ASP A 315 -89.35 73.28 -113.66
CA ASP A 315 -90.39 72.50 -114.33
C ASP A 315 -91.57 73.41 -114.77
N ALA A 316 -91.88 74.48 -114.03
CA ALA A 316 -92.84 75.50 -114.43
C ALA A 316 -92.36 76.31 -115.65
N LEU A 317 -91.12 76.82 -115.64
CA LEU A 317 -90.51 77.47 -116.80
C LEU A 317 -90.42 76.52 -118.00
N LYS A 318 -90.19 75.22 -117.79
CA LYS A 318 -90.11 74.23 -118.85
C LYS A 318 -91.45 73.97 -119.53
N GLU A 319 -92.55 73.85 -118.79
CA GLU A 319 -93.89 73.77 -119.39
C GLU A 319 -94.36 75.14 -119.95
N GLU A 320 -93.97 76.27 -119.35
CA GLU A 320 -94.24 77.60 -119.93
C GLU A 320 -93.50 77.81 -121.27
N ILE A 321 -92.22 77.40 -121.34
CA ILE A 321 -91.44 77.34 -122.58
C ILE A 321 -92.14 76.41 -123.57
N LYS A 322 -92.51 75.18 -123.19
CA LYS A 322 -93.19 74.23 -124.09
C LYS A 322 -94.52 74.76 -124.64
N VAL A 323 -95.30 75.49 -123.84
CA VAL A 323 -96.52 76.18 -124.30
C VAL A 323 -96.19 77.34 -125.25
N LYS A 324 -95.11 78.09 -124.99
CA LYS A 324 -94.59 79.10 -125.92
C LYS A 324 -94.07 78.44 -127.21
N GLU A 325 -93.37 77.31 -127.14
CA GLU A 325 -92.83 76.55 -128.27
C GLU A 325 -93.93 76.04 -129.19
N MET A 326 -95.01 75.46 -128.66
CA MET A 326 -96.17 75.05 -129.48
C MET A 326 -96.90 76.25 -130.11
N LYS A 327 -96.84 77.42 -129.47
CA LYS A 327 -97.40 78.67 -130.00
C LYS A 327 -96.48 79.31 -131.05
N ILE A 328 -95.16 79.17 -130.89
CA ILE A 328 -94.12 79.55 -131.84
C ILE A 328 -94.19 78.64 -133.06
N GLN A 329 -94.25 77.31 -132.91
CA GLN A 329 -94.44 76.38 -134.03
C GLN A 329 -95.66 76.72 -134.87
N ARG A 330 -96.83 77.03 -134.28
CA ARG A 330 -97.99 77.52 -135.05
C ARG A 330 -97.73 78.84 -135.77
N LEU A 331 -96.97 79.75 -135.17
CA LEU A 331 -96.55 81.00 -135.81
C LEU A 331 -95.44 80.78 -136.85
N GLU A 332 -94.67 79.70 -136.77
CA GLU A 332 -93.61 79.30 -137.70
C GLU A 332 -94.11 78.38 -138.81
N GLU A 333 -95.26 77.73 -138.66
CA GLU A 333 -96.03 77.17 -139.79
C GLU A 333 -96.64 78.33 -140.61
N ILE A 334 -97.27 79.31 -139.93
CA ILE A 334 -97.79 80.52 -140.58
C ILE A 334 -96.68 81.34 -141.22
N LYS A 335 -95.56 81.55 -140.52
CA LYS A 335 -94.38 82.24 -141.07
C LYS A 335 -93.61 81.36 -142.05
N GLY A 336 -93.75 80.04 -141.97
CA GLY A 336 -93.18 79.05 -142.89
C GLY A 336 -93.70 79.20 -144.32
N LEU A 337 -95.01 79.47 -144.43
CA LEU A 337 -95.64 79.92 -145.68
C LEU A 337 -95.06 81.24 -146.23
N PHE A 338 -94.18 81.91 -145.48
CA PHE A 338 -93.44 83.12 -145.84
C PHE A 338 -91.90 83.01 -145.54
N SER A 339 -91.29 81.83 -145.25
CA SER A 339 -89.87 81.60 -144.77
C SER A 339 -89.51 80.08 -144.62
N ASP A 340 -88.30 79.50 -144.77
CA ASP A 340 -88.08 77.98 -144.78
C ASP A 340 -86.64 77.41 -144.10
N LEU A 341 -86.36 76.43 -142.92
CA LEU A 341 -85.16 75.80 -141.75
C LEU A 341 -84.86 74.31 -140.66
N ASP A 342 -83.95 73.95 -139.46
CA ASP A 342 -83.21 72.57 -138.62
C ASP A 342 -82.86 71.92 -136.90
N LYS A 343 -81.95 70.86 -136.21
CA LYS A 343 -81.74 69.92 -134.70
C LYS A 343 -80.34 69.20 -133.71
N CYS A 344 -79.80 68.28 -132.58
CA CYS A 344 -79.73 67.03 -131.30
C CYS A 344 -78.50 66.63 -129.96
N TYR A 345 -77.93 65.67 -128.87
CA TYR A 345 -77.62 64.20 -127.91
C TYR A 345 -76.77 63.90 -126.28
N LYS A 346 -76.14 62.92 -125.23
CA LYS A 346 -75.61 61.42 -124.42
C LYS A 346 -74.75 61.11 -122.78
N ASN A 347 -74.12 60.11 -121.77
CA ASN A 347 -73.81 58.61 -120.87
C ASN A 347 -72.58 58.16 -119.54
N GLU A 348 -72.01 57.16 -118.48
CA GLU A 348 -71.96 55.86 -117.27
C GLU A 348 -70.58 55.20 -116.19
N GLY A 349 -70.06 54.25 -115.05
CA GLY A 349 -70.06 53.06 -113.72
C GLY A 349 -68.77 52.14 -112.70
N SER A 350 -68.68 51.26 -111.42
CA SER A 350 -67.50 50.27 -110.49
C SER A 350 -67.41 49.27 -108.91
N GLN A 351 -66.41 48.30 -108.19
CA GLN A 351 -66.16 47.44 -106.64
C GLN A 351 -64.99 46.19 -105.84
N ALA A 352 -64.77 45.52 -104.45
CA ALA A 352 -63.73 44.35 -103.59
C ALA A 352 -63.70 43.56 -101.91
N GLY A 353 -63.02 42.59 -100.87
CA GLY A 353 -61.93 41.37 -100.17
C GLY A 353 -61.62 40.57 -98.49
N ASN A 354 -60.80 39.40 -97.87
CA ASN A 354 -60.45 38.66 -96.28
C ASN A 354 -59.43 37.27 -95.54
N ILE A 355 -59.10 36.69 -94.12
CA ILE A 355 -58.16 35.38 -93.33
C ILE A 355 -57.80 34.71 -91.61
N VAL A 356 -57.21 33.41 -90.95
CA VAL A 356 -56.64 32.79 -89.36
C VAL A 356 -56.05 31.18 -88.59
N ASP A 357 -55.35 30.72 -87.28
CA ASP A 357 -55.15 29.36 -86.12
C ASP A 357 -53.85 28.39 -85.15
N ASP A 358 -53.79 27.48 -83.89
CA ASP A 358 -52.70 26.38 -82.95
C ASP A 358 -52.74 25.47 -81.31
N SER A 359 -52.05 24.50 -80.28
CA SER A 359 -51.04 23.18 -79.65
C SER A 359 -50.65 22.43 -77.97
N ASN A 360 -50.02 21.13 -77.37
CA ASN A 360 -49.45 20.46 -75.81
C ASN A 360 -48.89 18.83 -75.05
N THR A 361 -48.13 18.32 -73.77
CA THR A 361 -47.67 16.79 -72.90
C THR A 361 -46.78 16.22 -71.35
N SER A 362 -46.60 14.90 -70.53
CA SER A 362 -45.48 14.07 -69.38
C SER A 362 -45.48 12.91 -67.89
N LYS A 363 -44.51 11.90 -67.17
CA LYS A 363 -44.16 11.11 -65.57
C LYS A 363 -43.55 9.49 -64.82
N PRO A 364 -42.84 8.99 -63.51
CA PRO A 364 -42.18 7.52 -62.70
C PRO A 364 -41.69 6.85 -61.00
N ILE A 365 -41.20 5.51 -60.34
CA ILE A 365 -40.54 4.82 -58.79
C ILE A 365 -40.13 3.10 -58.10
N ILE A 366 -39.57 2.18 -56.94
CA ILE A 366 -38.66 1.61 -55.49
C ILE A 366 -38.54 -0.03 -54.54
N SER A 367 -37.93 -0.95 -53.40
CA SER A 367 -36.82 -1.64 -52.14
C SER A 367 -36.86 -3.17 -51.03
N ALA A 368 -36.22 -4.09 -49.90
CA ALA A 368 -35.02 -4.86 -48.78
C ALA A 368 -34.99 -6.26 -47.47
N ASN A 369 -33.97 -7.11 -46.61
CA ASN A 369 -33.89 -8.36 -45.29
C ASN A 369 -32.64 -9.38 -44.25
N ASN A 370 -32.61 -10.39 -43.04
CA ASN A 370 -31.48 -11.45 -42.05
C ASN A 370 -31.48 -12.70 -40.59
N ASN A 371 -30.48 -13.65 -39.81
CA ASN A 371 -30.39 -14.82 -38.41
C ASN A 371 -29.15 -15.90 -37.40
N ASN A 372 -29.12 -16.92 -36.20
CA ASN A 372 -27.99 -17.92 -35.17
C ASN A 372 -27.95 -19.36 -33.89
N ASN A 373 -26.95 -20.05 -32.88
CA ASN A 373 -26.73 -21.53 -31.82
C ASN A 373 -25.84 -22.20 -30.25
N SER A 374 -25.45 -23.58 -29.57
CA SER A 374 -24.95 -24.37 -27.99
C SER A 374 -23.96 -25.83 -27.23
N ASN A 375 -23.86 -26.60 -25.85
CA ASN A 375 -23.12 -27.86 -24.81
C ASN A 375 -22.26 -27.80 -23.36
N ASN A 376 -22.73 -27.59 -22.07
CA ASN A 376 -21.81 -27.07 -20.96
C ASN A 376 -21.87 -27.40 -19.40
N LYS A 377 -22.69 -28.30 -18.82
CA LYS A 377 -23.03 -28.24 -17.37
C LYS A 377 -21.98 -28.75 -16.35
N GLU A 378 -21.43 -29.96 -16.50
CA GLU A 378 -20.52 -30.57 -15.50
C GLU A 378 -19.17 -29.84 -15.41
N ILE A 379 -18.66 -29.41 -16.56
CA ILE A 379 -17.47 -28.55 -16.69
C ILE A 379 -17.64 -27.24 -15.89
N LYS A 380 -18.85 -26.68 -15.80
CA LYS A 380 -19.12 -25.48 -14.97
C LYS A 380 -19.03 -25.80 -13.47
N LYS A 381 -19.45 -26.98 -13.01
CA LYS A 381 -19.36 -27.39 -11.60
C LYS A 381 -17.89 -27.57 -11.19
N LEU A 382 -17.14 -28.41 -11.89
CA LEU A 382 -15.71 -28.63 -11.60
C LEU A 382 -14.89 -27.33 -11.69
N LYS A 383 -15.18 -26.44 -12.66
CA LYS A 383 -14.56 -25.10 -12.72
C LYS A 383 -14.91 -24.20 -11.53
N LYS A 384 -16.10 -24.31 -10.94
CA LYS A 384 -16.50 -23.58 -9.73
C LYS A 384 -15.71 -24.07 -8.52
N ASP A 385 -15.66 -25.38 -8.32
CA ASP A 385 -15.04 -26.00 -7.14
C ASP A 385 -13.51 -25.80 -7.15
N LEU A 386 -12.88 -25.96 -8.34
CA LEU A 386 -11.46 -25.66 -8.56
C LEU A 386 -11.15 -24.16 -8.38
N LYS A 387 -12.07 -23.25 -8.77
CA LYS A 387 -11.95 -21.81 -8.46
C LYS A 387 -12.00 -21.54 -6.95
N SER A 388 -12.86 -22.24 -6.21
CA SER A 388 -13.00 -22.11 -4.75
C SER A 388 -11.76 -22.62 -3.99
N CYS A 389 -11.19 -23.74 -4.42
CA CYS A 389 -9.92 -24.23 -3.87
C CYS A 389 -8.77 -23.25 -4.15
N ARG A 390 -8.74 -22.65 -5.35
CA ARG A 390 -7.76 -21.60 -5.71
C ARG A 390 -7.92 -20.29 -4.95
N SER A 391 -9.09 -19.92 -4.43
CA SER A 391 -9.22 -18.76 -3.53
C SER A 391 -8.75 -19.10 -2.11
N ALA A 392 -9.17 -20.25 -1.55
CA ALA A 392 -8.73 -20.69 -0.23
C ALA A 392 -7.19 -20.77 -0.12
N ASN A 393 -6.49 -21.31 -1.12
CA ASN A 393 -5.02 -21.35 -1.10
C ASN A 393 -4.36 -19.96 -1.19
N LYS A 394 -5.01 -18.98 -1.84
CA LYS A 394 -4.52 -17.58 -1.86
C LYS A 394 -4.74 -16.89 -0.52
N GLU A 395 -5.85 -17.18 0.15
CA GLU A 395 -6.15 -16.68 1.49
C GLU A 395 -5.17 -17.25 2.52
N LEU A 396 -4.87 -18.56 2.45
CA LEU A 396 -3.89 -19.23 3.31
C LEU A 396 -2.46 -18.64 3.17
N GLU A 397 -1.95 -18.48 1.94
CA GLU A 397 -0.64 -17.84 1.76
C GLU A 397 -0.64 -16.37 2.20
N SER A 398 -1.76 -15.64 2.05
CA SER A 398 -1.89 -14.27 2.57
C SER A 398 -1.84 -14.23 4.10
N ILE A 399 -2.48 -15.18 4.79
CA ILE A 399 -2.45 -15.31 6.25
C ILE A 399 -1.02 -15.64 6.74
N LYS A 400 -0.35 -16.58 6.07
CA LYS A 400 1.04 -16.99 6.34
C LYS A 400 2.02 -15.83 6.18
N ASP A 401 1.88 -15.03 5.12
CA ASP A 401 2.73 -13.87 4.88
C ASP A 401 2.49 -12.76 5.92
N ASN A 402 1.23 -12.54 6.32
CA ASN A 402 0.86 -11.64 7.42
C ASN A 402 1.41 -12.12 8.78
N TYR A 403 1.37 -13.42 9.06
CA TYR A 403 1.96 -14.00 10.27
C TYR A 403 3.48 -13.76 10.32
N ARG A 404 4.19 -14.03 9.21
CA ARG A 404 5.64 -13.78 9.10
C ARG A 404 6.00 -12.30 9.32
N ARG A 405 5.15 -11.37 8.87
CA ARG A 405 5.29 -9.92 9.11
C ARG A 405 5.09 -9.56 10.59
N LEU A 406 4.11 -10.17 11.27
CA LEU A 406 3.85 -9.98 12.70
C LEU A 406 4.93 -10.56 13.63
N THR A 407 5.54 -11.69 13.24
CA THR A 407 6.62 -12.36 14.00
C THR A 407 8.02 -11.94 13.57
N SER A 408 8.15 -10.91 12.73
CA SER A 408 9.46 -10.34 12.37
C SER A 408 10.08 -9.60 13.56
N SER A 409 11.42 -9.65 13.67
CA SER A 409 12.14 -9.00 14.77
C SER A 409 11.93 -7.47 14.78
N PRO A 410 11.90 -6.82 15.95
CA PRO A 410 11.75 -5.37 16.03
C PRO A 410 12.86 -4.64 15.26
N LYS A 411 12.50 -3.59 14.53
CA LYS A 411 13.48 -2.71 13.88
C LYS A 411 14.18 -1.84 14.92
N LYS A 412 15.44 -1.52 14.66
CA LYS A 412 16.20 -0.51 15.39
C LYS A 412 15.38 0.79 15.50
N ASP A 413 15.46 1.45 16.65
CA ASP A 413 14.71 2.67 16.98
C ASP A 413 13.17 2.53 17.06
N LEU A 414 12.55 1.39 16.75
CA LEU A 414 11.10 1.16 16.84
C LEU A 414 10.73 0.32 18.07
N THR A 415 9.52 0.55 18.59
CA THR A 415 8.91 -0.43 19.52
C THR A 415 8.50 -1.70 18.77
N SER A 416 8.29 -2.80 19.49
CA SER A 416 7.77 -4.05 18.90
C SER A 416 6.48 -3.80 18.09
N PHE A 417 5.52 -3.08 18.67
CA PHE A 417 4.26 -2.76 18.00
C PHE A 417 4.43 -1.80 16.80
N GLN A 418 5.31 -0.79 16.89
CA GLN A 418 5.64 0.07 15.73
C GLN A 418 6.27 -0.74 14.59
N SER A 419 7.11 -1.73 14.92
CA SER A 419 7.73 -2.64 13.94
C SER A 419 6.69 -3.52 13.25
N GLN A 420 5.79 -4.15 14.03
CA GLN A 420 4.70 -4.97 13.51
C GLN A 420 3.81 -4.19 12.54
N ILE A 421 3.40 -2.98 12.91
CA ILE A 421 2.60 -2.10 12.05
C ILE A 421 3.37 -1.73 10.76
N TYR A 422 4.66 -1.40 10.85
CA TYR A 422 5.50 -1.16 9.66
C TYR A 422 5.57 -2.37 8.71
N TYR A 423 5.69 -3.59 9.24
CA TYR A 423 5.74 -4.81 8.41
C TYR A 423 4.38 -5.15 7.77
N LEU A 424 3.27 -4.78 8.42
CA LEU A 424 1.91 -4.97 7.92
C LEU A 424 1.52 -3.98 6.81
N ILE A 425 2.00 -2.73 6.86
CA ILE A 425 1.80 -1.75 5.78
C ILE A 425 2.28 -2.37 4.44
N LEU A 426 1.61 -2.05 3.33
CA LEU A 426 2.03 -2.48 1.99
C LEU A 426 3.07 -1.53 1.41
N ASP A 427 3.82 -2.00 0.40
CA ASP A 427 4.87 -1.21 -0.25
C ASP A 427 4.30 -0.27 -1.34
N LYS A 428 2.96 -0.23 -1.50
CA LYS A 428 2.23 0.72 -2.37
C LYS A 428 1.92 2.02 -1.60
N PRO A 429 1.81 3.18 -2.28
CA PRO A 429 1.26 4.39 -1.68
C PRO A 429 -0.15 4.14 -1.10
N MET A 430 -0.40 4.63 0.11
CA MET A 430 -1.71 4.56 0.78
C MET A 430 -1.96 5.74 1.71
N ASN A 431 -3.18 6.24 1.77
CA ASN A 431 -3.57 7.25 2.76
C ASN A 431 -3.84 6.65 4.17
N PHE A 432 -4.06 7.52 5.16
CA PHE A 432 -4.32 7.09 6.55
C PHE A 432 -5.52 6.15 6.72
N GLN A 433 -6.61 6.39 5.97
CA GLN A 433 -7.84 5.60 6.08
C GLN A 433 -7.66 4.22 5.44
N GLU A 434 -6.98 4.14 4.29
CA GLU A 434 -6.58 2.88 3.67
C GLU A 434 -5.69 2.06 4.61
N ILE A 435 -4.66 2.67 5.21
CA ILE A 435 -3.75 1.95 6.13
C ILE A 435 -4.51 1.44 7.36
N HIS A 436 -5.37 2.26 7.97
CA HIS A 436 -6.17 1.85 9.13
C HIS A 436 -7.14 0.72 8.77
N SER A 437 -7.89 0.86 7.68
CA SER A 437 -8.84 -0.14 7.19
C SER A 437 -8.16 -1.46 6.81
N TYR A 438 -7.03 -1.38 6.09
CA TYR A 438 -6.24 -2.54 5.69
C TYR A 438 -5.68 -3.28 6.90
N ILE A 439 -5.00 -2.58 7.82
CA ILE A 439 -4.48 -3.18 9.05
C ILE A 439 -5.61 -3.82 9.83
N ARG A 440 -6.67 -3.08 10.17
CA ARG A 440 -7.83 -3.57 10.94
C ARG A 440 -8.46 -4.83 10.35
N LYS A 441 -8.39 -5.01 9.03
CA LYS A 441 -8.87 -6.21 8.31
C LYS A 441 -7.92 -7.42 8.42
N ILE A 442 -6.61 -7.22 8.56
CA ILE A 442 -5.60 -8.31 8.58
C ILE A 442 -5.00 -8.61 9.96
N ALA A 443 -4.94 -7.61 10.86
CA ALA A 443 -4.36 -7.70 12.20
C ALA A 443 -4.88 -6.55 13.09
N PHE A 444 -5.15 -6.82 14.37
CA PHE A 444 -5.65 -5.82 15.33
C PHE A 444 -7.03 -5.22 14.96
N LYS A 445 -8.07 -6.07 14.97
CA LYS A 445 -9.49 -5.73 14.70
C LYS A 445 -10.00 -4.48 15.43
N ASP A 446 -9.47 -4.20 16.62
CA ASP A 446 -9.96 -3.16 17.53
C ASP A 446 -9.00 -1.96 17.65
N ILE A 447 -8.04 -1.83 16.71
CA ILE A 447 -7.12 -0.69 16.67
C ILE A 447 -7.83 0.60 16.29
N SER A 448 -7.61 1.68 17.05
CA SER A 448 -8.21 2.99 16.78
C SER A 448 -7.49 3.75 15.66
N TYR A 449 -8.24 4.57 14.93
CA TYR A 449 -7.70 5.43 13.86
C TYR A 449 -6.60 6.38 14.39
N LYS A 450 -6.83 6.96 15.57
CA LYS A 450 -5.87 7.83 16.27
C LYS A 450 -4.56 7.10 16.62
N ASN A 451 -4.62 5.81 16.98
CA ASN A 451 -3.41 5.02 17.24
C ASN A 451 -2.61 4.78 15.96
N ILE A 452 -3.26 4.48 14.84
CA ILE A 452 -2.59 4.36 13.53
C ILE A 452 -1.93 5.67 13.09
N ILE A 453 -2.61 6.82 13.20
CA ILE A 453 -2.04 8.13 12.89
C ILE A 453 -0.77 8.39 13.72
N ASN A 454 -0.83 8.15 15.03
CA ASN A 454 0.30 8.35 15.94
C ASN A 454 1.49 7.42 15.62
N ILE A 455 1.23 6.21 15.11
CA ILE A 455 2.26 5.24 14.72
C ILE A 455 2.89 5.63 13.38
N ILE A 456 2.10 6.02 12.37
CA ILE A 456 2.59 6.49 11.07
C ILE A 456 3.48 7.73 11.24
N ARG A 457 3.02 8.74 11.99
CA ARG A 457 3.84 9.92 12.38
C ARG A 457 5.02 9.57 13.30
N GLY A 458 5.03 8.37 13.87
CA GLY A 458 6.17 7.81 14.62
C GLY A 458 7.18 7.09 13.73
N LEU A 459 6.76 6.55 12.59
CA LEU A 459 7.60 5.93 11.56
C LEU A 459 8.24 6.99 10.65
N GLU A 460 7.46 8.00 10.25
CA GLU A 460 7.87 9.21 9.53
C GLU A 460 9.08 9.88 10.20
N ARG A 461 8.93 10.35 11.45
CA ARG A 461 9.99 11.00 12.24
C ARG A 461 11.22 10.13 12.52
N LYS A 462 11.19 8.84 12.16
CA LYS A 462 12.30 7.88 12.29
C LYS A 462 12.88 7.43 10.95
N GLY A 463 12.38 7.97 9.84
CA GLY A 463 12.84 7.69 8.47
C GLY A 463 12.34 6.38 7.89
N TYR A 464 11.14 5.91 8.26
CA TYR A 464 10.54 4.65 7.78
C TYR A 464 9.31 4.81 6.85
N LEU A 465 8.71 6.00 6.82
CA LEU A 465 7.64 6.38 5.90
C LEU A 465 7.90 7.81 5.41
N GLU A 466 7.55 8.10 4.17
CA GLU A 466 7.60 9.46 3.58
C GLU A 466 6.23 9.82 2.98
N MET A 467 5.96 11.13 2.90
CA MET A 467 4.77 11.72 2.28
C MET A 467 4.98 11.94 0.78
N GLU A 468 4.01 11.54 -0.06
CA GLU A 468 4.07 11.75 -1.51
C GLU A 468 3.92 13.22 -1.94
N ASP A 469 3.07 14.00 -1.25
CA ASP A 469 3.00 15.47 -1.34
C ASP A 469 2.95 16.09 0.06
N PRO A 470 4.00 16.81 0.50
CA PRO A 470 4.02 17.49 1.81
C PRO A 470 2.97 18.59 2.00
N LYS A 471 2.28 19.05 0.95
CA LYS A 471 1.41 20.24 0.99
C LYS A 471 0.02 20.01 1.57
N ASN A 472 -0.50 18.77 1.61
CA ASN A 472 -1.87 18.50 2.11
C ASN A 472 -1.97 17.28 3.07
N PRO A 473 -1.44 17.36 4.30
CA PRO A 473 -1.14 16.21 5.18
C PRO A 473 -2.28 15.29 5.65
N GLN A 474 -3.51 15.48 5.18
CA GLN A 474 -4.66 14.60 5.49
C GLN A 474 -4.95 13.59 4.36
N ASP A 475 -4.81 14.04 3.11
CA ASP A 475 -5.07 13.21 1.90
C ASP A 475 -3.79 12.62 1.29
N THR A 476 -2.61 13.06 1.73
CA THR A 476 -1.31 12.57 1.24
C THR A 476 -1.15 11.05 1.43
N ASN A 477 -0.70 10.37 0.37
CA ASN A 477 -0.28 8.97 0.45
C ASN A 477 1.08 8.81 1.16
N TRP A 478 1.19 7.73 1.91
CA TRP A 478 2.42 7.31 2.59
C TRP A 478 3.14 6.23 1.80
N ILE A 479 4.44 6.44 1.59
CA ILE A 479 5.34 5.52 0.87
C ILE A 479 6.35 4.95 1.87
N LYS A 480 6.65 3.64 1.77
CA LYS A 480 7.70 3.02 2.58
C LYS A 480 9.09 3.38 2.09
N THR A 481 9.93 3.83 3.01
CA THR A 481 11.35 4.05 2.76
C THR A 481 12.18 2.83 3.17
N LYS A 482 13.26 2.56 2.44
CA LYS A 482 14.31 1.65 2.88
C LYS A 482 15.38 2.45 3.62
N LYS A 483 15.12 2.76 4.90
CA LYS A 483 16.15 3.28 5.82
C LYS A 483 17.37 2.35 5.74
N LYS A 484 18.51 2.91 5.32
CA LYS A 484 19.79 2.20 5.21
C LYS A 484 20.34 1.86 6.61
#